data_AF-A0A5C5RE73-F1
#
_entry.id   AF-A0A5C5RE73-F1
#
_cell.length_a   1.000
_cell.length_b   1.000
_cell.length_c   1.000
_cell.angle_alpha   90.00
_cell.angle_beta   90.00
_cell.angle_gamma   90.00
#
_symmetry.space_group_name_H-M   'P 1'
#
loop_
_entity.id
_entity.type
_entity.pdbx_description
1 polymer ?
#
loop_
_entity_poly.entity_id
_entity_poly.type
_entity_poly.pdbx_seq_one_letter_code
_entity_poly.pdbx_strand_id
1 'polypeptide(L)'
;PKQLVLATGMSGKPNIPDFPGMDVFAGEQHHSSKHPGPDAYAGKKVVIIGANNSALDISKALIEAGAEVTMVQRSSTHIIKSESLMEHGLGDLYSERAVESGVTTDKADMIFASLPYRIMNEFQKPIYDKVREIDADFYRGLEDAGYELDFGDDDSGLFMKYLRRGSGYYIDVGAAGLIIDGSIKLAKGQVDHLTEN
;
A
#
# COMPACT_ATOMS: atom_id res chain seq x y z
N PRO A 1 -6.72 22.01 32.52
CA PRO A 1 -6.07 22.29 31.21
C PRO A 1 -7.02 23.16 30.37
N LYS A 2 -6.52 24.14 29.61
CA LYS A 2 -7.35 25.02 28.76
C LYS A 2 -7.56 24.51 27.33
N GLN A 3 -6.69 23.60 26.85
CA GLN A 3 -6.83 22.95 25.55
C GLN A 3 -6.58 21.45 25.67
N LEU A 4 -7.18 20.70 24.75
CA LEU A 4 -7.03 19.26 24.57
C LEU A 4 -6.64 19.02 23.11
N VAL A 5 -5.53 18.32 22.89
CA VAL A 5 -5.06 17.93 21.55
C VAL A 5 -5.19 16.42 21.43
N LEU A 6 -5.88 15.95 20.39
CA LEU A 6 -6.04 14.54 20.09
C LEU A 6 -5.05 14.14 18.98
N ALA A 7 -4.04 13.35 19.34
CA ALA A 7 -3.00 12.84 18.44
C ALA A 7 -2.97 11.30 18.45
N THR A 8 -4.14 10.67 18.45
CA THR A 8 -4.30 9.20 18.66
C THR A 8 -4.04 8.37 17.40
N GLY A 9 -3.97 8.99 16.22
CA GLY A 9 -3.86 8.31 14.94
C GLY A 9 -5.09 7.46 14.58
N MET A 10 -5.03 6.79 13.44
CA MET A 10 -6.13 5.96 12.91
C MET A 10 -5.79 4.45 12.84
N SER A 11 -4.51 4.08 12.88
CA SER A 11 -4.05 2.71 12.55
C SER A 11 -3.60 1.88 13.77
N GLY A 12 -3.93 2.30 14.99
CA GLY A 12 -3.39 1.69 16.22
C GLY A 12 -4.05 0.38 16.66
N LYS A 13 -5.32 0.15 16.30
CA LYS A 13 -6.06 -1.06 16.72
C LYS A 13 -6.03 -2.10 15.59
N PRO A 14 -5.51 -3.33 15.83
CA PRO A 14 -5.49 -4.35 14.80
C PRO A 14 -6.90 -4.86 14.48
N ASN A 15 -7.15 -5.15 13.21
CA ASN A 15 -8.34 -5.85 12.76
C ASN A 15 -7.96 -7.29 12.45
N ILE A 16 -8.11 -8.18 13.44
CA ILE A 16 -7.73 -9.58 13.32
C ILE A 16 -8.93 -10.34 12.73
N PRO A 17 -8.81 -10.93 11.54
CA PRO A 17 -9.86 -11.79 11.00
C PRO A 17 -9.97 -13.07 11.83
N ASP A 18 -11.17 -13.62 11.89
CA ASP A 18 -11.45 -14.92 12.50
C ASP A 18 -11.71 -15.91 11.37
N PHE A 19 -10.82 -16.90 11.22
CA PHE A 19 -10.94 -17.95 10.22
C PHE A 19 -11.22 -19.29 10.91
N PRO A 20 -12.16 -20.10 10.38
CA PRO A 20 -12.30 -21.48 10.82
C PRO A 20 -10.96 -22.23 10.74
N GLY A 21 -10.62 -23.00 11.79
CA GLY A 21 -9.41 -23.83 11.83
C GLY A 21 -8.12 -23.11 12.24
N MET A 22 -8.18 -21.85 12.68
CA MET A 22 -7.01 -21.17 13.27
C MET A 22 -6.42 -21.90 14.48
N ASP A 23 -7.24 -22.63 15.23
CA ASP A 23 -6.85 -23.42 16.39
C ASP A 23 -6.16 -24.75 16.05
N VAL A 24 -6.39 -25.28 14.85
CA VAL A 24 -5.78 -26.54 14.37
C VAL A 24 -4.57 -26.34 13.46
N PHE A 25 -4.37 -25.12 12.95
CA PHE A 25 -3.19 -24.80 12.14
C PHE A 25 -1.92 -24.84 12.99
N ALA A 26 -1.05 -25.81 12.72
CA ALA A 26 0.18 -26.03 13.48
C ALA A 26 1.31 -25.02 13.19
N GLY A 27 1.15 -24.18 12.15
CA GLY A 27 2.12 -23.14 11.79
C GLY A 27 1.95 -21.84 12.60
N GLU A 28 2.93 -20.95 12.45
CA GLU A 28 2.88 -19.63 13.09
C GLU A 28 1.84 -18.73 12.43
N GLN A 29 1.09 -17.98 13.24
CA GLN A 29 0.06 -17.03 12.81
C GLN A 29 0.19 -15.73 13.60
N HIS A 30 0.22 -14.60 12.91
CA HIS A 30 0.21 -13.28 13.55
C HIS A 30 -0.36 -12.20 12.62
N HIS A 31 -0.95 -11.18 13.22
CA HIS A 31 -1.30 -9.95 12.51
C HIS A 31 -0.03 -9.14 12.20
N SER A 32 -0.03 -8.36 11.10
CA SER A 32 1.12 -7.56 10.67
C SER A 32 1.71 -6.66 11.76
N SER A 33 0.85 -6.09 12.62
CA SER A 33 1.25 -5.27 13.78
C SER A 33 2.06 -6.01 14.86
N LYS A 34 2.20 -7.33 14.74
CA LYS A 34 2.96 -8.21 15.64
C LYS A 34 4.03 -9.00 14.90
N HIS A 35 4.24 -8.73 13.61
CA HIS A 35 5.27 -9.42 12.85
C HIS A 35 6.66 -9.14 13.44
N PRO A 36 7.44 -10.17 13.83
CA PRO A 36 8.70 -10.00 14.54
C PRO A 36 9.87 -9.58 13.64
N GLY A 37 9.65 -9.45 12.33
CA GLY A 37 10.70 -9.30 11.32
C GLY A 37 10.96 -10.60 10.57
N PRO A 38 11.76 -10.56 9.48
CA PRO A 38 11.84 -11.66 8.53
C PRO A 38 12.87 -12.75 8.88
N ASP A 39 13.79 -12.47 9.81
CA ASP A 39 15.00 -13.28 10.06
C ASP A 39 14.71 -14.75 10.38
N ALA A 40 13.60 -15.03 11.06
CA ALA A 40 13.21 -16.38 11.46
C ALA A 40 12.49 -17.20 10.36
N TYR A 41 12.35 -16.65 9.14
CA TYR A 41 11.54 -17.24 8.07
C TYR A 41 12.32 -17.69 6.84
N ALA A 42 13.66 -17.65 6.88
CA ALA A 42 14.50 -18.21 5.82
C ALA A 42 14.12 -19.68 5.52
N GLY A 43 13.89 -19.99 4.23
CA GLY A 43 13.48 -21.31 3.76
C GLY A 43 12.05 -21.74 4.14
N LYS A 44 11.27 -20.89 4.82
CA LYS A 44 9.86 -21.17 5.15
C LYS A 44 8.94 -20.75 4.01
N LYS A 45 7.76 -21.38 3.96
CA LYS A 45 6.64 -20.97 3.10
C LYS A 45 5.71 -20.08 3.92
N VAL A 46 5.46 -18.87 3.44
CA VAL A 46 4.65 -17.87 4.15
C VAL A 46 3.49 -17.44 3.27
N VAL A 47 2.29 -17.44 3.84
CA VAL A 47 1.09 -16.89 3.21
C VAL A 47 0.78 -15.54 3.85
N ILE A 48 0.70 -14.49 3.03
CA ILE A 48 0.33 -13.15 3.44
C ILE A 48 -1.11 -12.88 3.02
N ILE A 49 -1.99 -12.60 3.97
CA ILE A 49 -3.40 -12.29 3.71
C ILE A 49 -3.56 -10.78 3.61
N GLY A 50 -3.83 -10.28 2.40
CA GLY A 50 -3.94 -8.85 2.09
C GLY A 50 -2.85 -8.38 1.11
N ALA A 51 -3.09 -7.21 0.48
CA ALA A 51 -2.26 -6.71 -0.61
C ALA A 51 -1.95 -5.20 -0.54
N ASN A 52 -2.11 -4.57 0.63
CA ASN A 52 -1.79 -3.14 0.85
C ASN A 52 -0.37 -2.95 1.44
N ASN A 53 0.02 -1.72 1.79
CA ASN A 53 1.35 -1.35 2.32
C ASN A 53 2.04 -2.41 3.18
N SER A 54 1.51 -2.76 4.36
CA SER A 54 2.17 -3.72 5.25
C SER A 54 2.36 -5.10 4.63
N ALA A 55 1.44 -5.55 3.77
CA ALA A 55 1.56 -6.85 3.13
C ALA A 55 2.74 -6.87 2.15
N LEU A 56 2.90 -5.80 1.36
CA LEU A 56 3.96 -5.67 0.36
C LEU A 56 5.33 -5.48 1.02
N ASP A 57 5.42 -4.61 2.03
CA ASP A 57 6.66 -4.39 2.79
C ASP A 57 7.14 -5.67 3.49
N ILE A 58 6.22 -6.39 4.16
CA ILE A 58 6.53 -7.66 4.83
C ILE A 58 6.92 -8.73 3.80
N SER A 59 6.19 -8.81 2.67
CA SER A 59 6.52 -9.77 1.61
C SER A 59 7.93 -9.54 1.07
N LYS A 60 8.29 -8.28 0.77
CA LYS A 60 9.63 -7.92 0.32
C LYS A 60 10.70 -8.35 1.32
N ALA A 61 10.53 -7.99 2.60
CA ALA A 61 11.48 -8.34 3.65
C ALA A 61 11.64 -9.85 3.84
N LEU A 62 10.54 -10.62 3.73
CA LEU A 62 10.55 -12.08 3.80
C LEU A 62 11.28 -12.71 2.61
N ILE A 63 11.03 -12.22 1.39
CA ILE A 63 11.74 -12.66 0.18
C ILE A 63 13.24 -12.39 0.31
N GLU A 64 13.62 -11.20 0.77
CA GLU A 64 15.02 -10.83 1.01
C GLU A 64 15.70 -11.72 2.07
N ALA A 65 14.96 -12.21 3.06
CA ALA A 65 15.43 -13.18 4.04
C ALA A 65 15.40 -14.64 3.55
N GLY A 66 14.96 -14.90 2.30
CA GLY A 66 14.96 -16.23 1.69
C GLY A 66 13.73 -17.07 1.99
N ALA A 67 12.60 -16.47 2.37
CA ALA A 67 11.31 -17.16 2.47
C ALA A 67 10.65 -17.30 1.09
N GLU A 68 9.76 -18.29 0.93
CA GLU A 68 8.82 -18.36 -0.20
C GLU A 68 7.50 -17.69 0.18
N VAL A 69 7.12 -16.61 -0.51
CA VAL A 69 5.92 -15.84 -0.17
C VAL A 69 4.80 -16.05 -1.19
N THR A 70 3.59 -16.29 -0.68
CA THR A 70 2.34 -16.21 -1.46
C THR A 70 1.43 -15.15 -0.86
N MET A 71 1.06 -14.15 -1.66
CA MET A 71 0.13 -13.09 -1.28
C MET A 71 -1.29 -13.41 -1.74
N VAL A 72 -2.24 -13.36 -0.81
CA VAL A 72 -3.67 -13.54 -1.09
C VAL A 72 -4.32 -12.17 -1.27
N GLN A 73 -4.71 -11.87 -2.51
CA GLN A 73 -5.44 -10.65 -2.86
C GLN A 73 -6.94 -10.94 -2.92
N ARG A 74 -7.70 -10.32 -2.01
CA ARG A 74 -9.17 -10.39 -1.98
C ARG A 74 -9.84 -9.37 -2.92
N SER A 75 -9.21 -8.21 -3.05
CA SER A 75 -9.74 -7.08 -3.80
C SER A 75 -8.59 -6.27 -4.38
N SER A 76 -8.87 -5.51 -5.43
CA SER A 76 -7.92 -4.62 -6.08
C SER A 76 -7.24 -3.63 -5.12
N THR A 77 -6.03 -3.24 -5.47
CA THR A 77 -5.22 -2.27 -4.72
C THR A 77 -4.61 -1.24 -5.68
N HIS A 78 -4.64 0.03 -5.29
CA HIS A 78 -3.97 1.06 -6.07
C HIS A 78 -2.48 1.06 -5.74
N ILE A 79 -1.62 0.98 -6.76
CA ILE A 79 -0.17 1.09 -6.60
C ILE A 79 0.30 2.34 -7.33
N ILE A 80 1.21 3.10 -6.71
CA ILE A 80 1.97 4.17 -7.36
C ILE A 80 3.43 4.06 -6.96
N LYS A 81 4.37 4.24 -7.90
CA LYS A 81 5.79 4.33 -7.57
C LYS A 81 6.08 5.55 -6.70
N SER A 82 6.93 5.38 -5.69
CA SER A 82 7.34 6.50 -4.83
C SER A 82 7.91 7.67 -5.66
N GLU A 83 8.73 7.38 -6.67
CA GLU A 83 9.32 8.41 -7.55
C GLU A 83 8.24 9.20 -8.30
N SER A 84 7.30 8.53 -8.96
CA SER A 84 6.19 9.16 -9.69
C SER A 84 5.28 9.97 -8.78
N LEU A 85 5.00 9.48 -7.57
CA LEU A 85 4.23 10.22 -6.57
C LEU A 85 4.97 11.49 -6.12
N MET A 86 6.27 11.41 -5.85
CA MET A 86 7.06 12.56 -5.46
C MET A 86 7.18 13.58 -6.59
N GLU A 87 7.48 13.14 -7.81
CA GLU A 87 7.73 14.05 -8.93
C GLU A 87 6.45 14.72 -9.44
N HIS A 88 5.35 13.98 -9.54
CA HIS A 88 4.11 14.47 -10.17
C HIS A 88 2.98 14.79 -9.18
N GLY A 89 2.97 14.17 -8.00
CA GLY A 89 1.91 14.37 -7.01
C GLY A 89 2.24 15.39 -5.93
N LEU A 90 3.47 15.33 -5.40
CA LEU A 90 3.87 16.15 -4.25
C LEU A 90 4.98 17.15 -4.56
N GLY A 91 5.62 17.07 -5.73
CA GLY A 91 6.87 17.79 -6.02
C GLY A 91 6.73 19.30 -5.97
N ASP A 92 5.59 19.86 -6.35
CA ASP A 92 5.39 21.32 -6.31
C ASP A 92 5.09 21.86 -4.89
N LEU A 93 4.90 20.96 -3.92
CA LEU A 93 4.65 21.28 -2.52
C LEU A 93 5.82 20.90 -1.61
N TYR A 94 6.41 19.72 -1.83
CA TYR A 94 7.34 19.06 -0.91
C TYR A 94 8.61 18.59 -1.61
N SER A 95 9.37 19.52 -2.19
CA SER A 95 10.66 19.24 -2.84
C SER A 95 11.62 20.42 -2.75
N GLU A 96 12.87 20.22 -3.18
CA GLU A 96 13.85 21.30 -3.32
C GLU A 96 13.36 22.38 -4.30
N ARG A 97 12.75 22.01 -5.43
CA ARG A 97 12.19 22.98 -6.39
C ARG A 97 11.03 23.80 -5.78
N ALA A 98 10.26 23.21 -4.87
CA ALA A 98 9.21 23.93 -4.15
C ALA A 98 9.84 25.00 -3.24
N VAL A 99 10.89 24.66 -2.51
CA VAL A 99 11.62 25.61 -1.65
C VAL A 99 12.27 26.72 -2.48
N GLU A 100 12.92 26.39 -3.59
CA GLU A 100 13.55 27.36 -4.50
C GLU A 100 12.53 28.32 -5.13
N SER A 101 11.32 27.85 -5.40
CA SER A 101 10.21 28.70 -5.88
C SER A 101 9.50 29.48 -4.77
N GLY A 102 9.97 29.37 -3.51
CA GLY A 102 9.45 30.12 -2.37
C GLY A 102 8.26 29.47 -1.66
N VAL A 103 7.97 28.20 -1.95
CA VAL A 103 7.02 27.36 -1.22
C VAL A 103 7.74 26.71 -0.04
N THR A 104 7.63 27.36 1.13
CA THR A 104 8.09 26.79 2.39
C THR A 104 7.19 25.65 2.84
N THR A 105 7.64 24.82 3.78
CA THR A 105 6.80 23.75 4.37
C THR A 105 5.48 24.28 4.94
N ASP A 106 5.51 25.41 5.65
CA ASP A 106 4.30 26.07 6.17
C ASP A 106 3.34 26.48 5.05
N LYS A 107 3.84 27.05 3.94
CA LYS A 107 3.02 27.38 2.78
C LYS A 107 2.46 26.12 2.11
N ALA A 108 3.28 25.09 1.95
CA ALA A 108 2.86 23.82 1.35
C ALA A 108 1.71 23.20 2.14
N ASP A 109 1.84 23.14 3.47
CA ASP A 109 0.81 22.63 4.37
C ASP A 109 -0.47 23.46 4.32
N MET A 110 -0.34 24.79 4.31
CA MET A 110 -1.49 25.69 4.18
C MET A 110 -2.19 25.54 2.83
N ILE A 111 -1.45 25.40 1.73
CA ILE A 111 -2.00 25.15 0.39
C ILE A 111 -2.75 23.82 0.39
N PHE A 112 -2.10 22.75 0.84
CA PHE A 112 -2.69 21.41 0.85
C PHE A 112 -3.95 21.35 1.73
N ALA A 113 -3.90 21.94 2.93
CA ALA A 113 -5.03 22.02 3.85
C ALA A 113 -6.17 22.91 3.35
N SER A 114 -5.90 23.85 2.45
CA SER A 114 -6.93 24.74 1.88
C SER A 114 -7.75 24.09 0.77
N LEU A 115 -7.33 22.93 0.23
CA LEU A 115 -8.04 22.23 -0.85
C LEU A 115 -9.35 21.62 -0.34
N PRO A 116 -10.52 22.05 -0.85
CA PRO A 116 -11.79 21.49 -0.42
C PRO A 116 -11.92 20.02 -0.86
N TYR A 117 -12.20 19.11 0.08
CA TYR A 117 -12.33 17.67 -0.21
C TYR A 117 -13.35 17.34 -1.32
N ARG A 118 -14.40 18.17 -1.46
CA ARG A 118 -15.44 17.98 -2.48
C ARG A 118 -14.92 18.00 -3.92
N ILE A 119 -13.88 18.78 -4.18
CA ILE A 119 -13.32 18.97 -5.53
C ILE A 119 -11.92 18.36 -5.66
N MET A 120 -11.36 17.83 -4.57
CA MET A 120 -9.99 17.31 -4.55
C MET A 120 -9.76 16.20 -5.59
N ASN A 121 -10.76 15.37 -5.87
CA ASN A 121 -10.66 14.34 -6.91
C ASN A 121 -10.41 14.93 -8.31
N GLU A 122 -10.94 16.10 -8.63
CA GLU A 122 -10.72 16.78 -9.91
C GLU A 122 -9.27 17.26 -10.07
N PHE A 123 -8.61 17.64 -8.97
CA PHE A 123 -7.18 17.99 -8.98
C PHE A 123 -6.27 16.77 -9.06
N GLN A 124 -6.71 15.64 -8.50
CA GLN A 124 -5.89 14.41 -8.46
C GLN A 124 -5.92 13.66 -9.79
N LYS A 125 -7.07 13.57 -10.48
CA LYS A 125 -7.21 12.82 -11.74
C LYS A 125 -6.12 13.12 -12.78
N PRO A 126 -5.82 14.38 -13.15
CA PRO A 126 -4.79 14.66 -14.15
C PRO A 126 -3.40 14.16 -13.77
N ILE A 127 -3.08 14.10 -12.47
CA ILE A 127 -1.82 13.57 -11.97
C ILE A 127 -1.76 12.06 -12.23
N TYR A 128 -2.81 11.33 -11.88
CA TYR A 128 -2.85 9.87 -12.10
C TYR A 128 -2.99 9.50 -13.57
N ASP A 129 -3.66 10.30 -14.41
CA ASP A 129 -3.67 10.14 -15.87
C ASP A 129 -2.24 10.20 -16.42
N LYS A 130 -1.47 11.22 -16.03
CA LYS A 130 -0.07 11.36 -16.44
C LYS A 130 0.80 10.22 -15.91
N VAL A 131 0.64 9.83 -14.65
CA VAL A 131 1.40 8.72 -14.05
C VAL A 131 1.07 7.41 -14.76
N ARG A 132 -0.18 7.17 -15.16
CA ARG A 132 -0.58 5.99 -15.95
C ARG A 132 0.17 5.88 -17.26
N GLU A 133 0.34 7.01 -17.95
CA GLU A 133 1.07 7.05 -19.21
C GLU A 133 2.58 6.80 -19.01
N ILE A 134 3.19 7.46 -18.02
CA ILE A 134 4.63 7.35 -17.74
C ILE A 134 5.01 5.94 -17.27
N ASP A 135 4.20 5.37 -16.38
CA ASP A 135 4.45 4.06 -15.77
C ASP A 135 3.66 2.92 -16.45
N ALA A 136 3.23 3.11 -17.71
CA ALA A 136 2.38 2.15 -18.41
C ALA A 136 2.95 0.72 -18.42
N ASP A 137 4.25 0.57 -18.67
CA ASP A 137 4.89 -0.76 -18.70
C ASP A 137 4.98 -1.40 -17.31
N PHE A 138 5.08 -0.59 -16.25
CA PHE A 138 5.03 -1.09 -14.87
C PHE A 138 3.64 -1.63 -14.54
N TYR A 139 2.59 -0.89 -14.87
CA TYR A 139 1.22 -1.36 -14.66
C TYR A 139 0.90 -2.61 -15.47
N ARG A 140 1.33 -2.66 -16.75
CA ARG A 140 1.19 -3.84 -17.59
C ARG A 140 1.88 -5.06 -16.98
N GLY A 141 3.11 -4.90 -16.47
CA GLY A 141 3.83 -5.99 -15.81
C GLY A 141 3.08 -6.53 -14.58
N LEU A 142 2.42 -5.66 -13.80
CA LEU A 142 1.58 -6.09 -12.68
C LEU A 142 0.32 -6.84 -13.14
N GLU A 143 -0.36 -6.34 -14.18
CA GLU A 143 -1.52 -7.00 -14.77
C GLU A 143 -1.16 -8.38 -15.33
N ASP A 144 -0.05 -8.48 -16.07
CA ASP A 144 0.47 -9.72 -16.65
C ASP A 144 0.85 -10.75 -15.58
N ALA A 145 1.39 -10.29 -14.44
CA ALA A 145 1.64 -11.13 -13.26
C ALA A 145 0.35 -11.56 -12.53
N GLY A 146 -0.81 -11.00 -12.89
CA GLY A 146 -2.11 -11.33 -12.34
C GLY A 146 -2.54 -10.48 -11.14
N TYR A 147 -1.83 -9.38 -10.85
CA TYR A 147 -2.17 -8.46 -9.77
C TYR A 147 -3.41 -7.62 -10.13
N GLU A 148 -4.39 -7.56 -9.24
CA GLU A 148 -5.56 -6.69 -9.41
C GLU A 148 -5.24 -5.28 -8.94
N LEU A 149 -5.09 -4.39 -9.92
CA LEU A 149 -4.91 -2.96 -9.71
C LEU A 149 -6.19 -2.18 -9.99
N ASP A 150 -6.25 -0.99 -9.37
CA ASP A 150 -7.21 0.06 -9.70
C ASP A 150 -6.53 1.43 -9.56
N PHE A 151 -7.22 2.48 -9.99
CA PHE A 151 -6.77 3.88 -9.85
C PHE A 151 -7.66 4.67 -8.88
N GLY A 152 -8.25 3.98 -7.89
CA GLY A 152 -9.29 4.53 -7.02
C GLY A 152 -10.69 4.47 -7.65
N ASP A 153 -11.73 4.71 -6.85
CA ASP A 153 -13.14 4.51 -7.27
C ASP A 153 -13.57 5.38 -8.46
N ASP A 154 -12.87 6.50 -8.68
CA ASP A 154 -13.11 7.47 -9.75
C ASP A 154 -11.79 7.93 -10.39
N ASP A 155 -10.80 7.04 -10.51
CA ASP A 155 -9.48 7.33 -11.12
C ASP A 155 -8.67 8.47 -10.45
N SER A 156 -9.02 8.84 -9.22
CA SER A 156 -8.36 9.92 -8.47
C SER A 156 -7.22 9.44 -7.55
N GLY A 157 -6.86 8.16 -7.68
CA GLY A 157 -5.67 7.55 -7.12
C GLY A 157 -5.58 7.53 -5.60
N LEU A 158 -4.35 7.57 -5.10
CA LEU A 158 -3.97 7.33 -3.70
C LEU A 158 -4.74 8.21 -2.70
N PHE A 159 -4.71 9.53 -2.89
CA PHE A 159 -5.19 10.46 -1.86
C PHE A 159 -6.69 10.30 -1.60
N MET A 160 -7.50 10.27 -2.66
CA MET A 160 -8.93 10.10 -2.51
C MET A 160 -9.29 8.71 -1.99
N LYS A 161 -8.56 7.67 -2.40
CA LYS A 161 -8.76 6.32 -1.87
C LYS A 161 -8.49 6.26 -0.37
N TYR A 162 -7.41 6.89 0.09
CA TYR A 162 -7.11 7.02 1.52
C TYR A 162 -8.17 7.82 2.26
N LEU A 163 -8.59 8.98 1.75
CA LEU A 163 -9.60 9.82 2.42
C LEU A 163 -10.98 9.13 2.52
N ARG A 164 -11.35 8.32 1.52
CA ARG A 164 -12.65 7.63 1.49
C ARG A 164 -12.66 6.34 2.33
N ARG A 165 -11.55 5.60 2.36
CA ARG A 165 -11.52 4.23 2.92
C ARG A 165 -10.45 4.00 3.99
N GLY A 166 -9.46 4.87 4.11
CA GLY A 166 -8.31 4.71 5.01
C GLY A 166 -7.38 3.54 4.65
N SER A 167 -7.54 2.93 3.46
CA SER A 167 -6.79 1.74 3.03
C SER A 167 -6.93 1.51 1.51
N GLY A 168 -6.33 0.44 0.99
CA GLY A 168 -6.50 0.01 -0.41
C GLY A 168 -5.46 0.54 -1.37
N TYR A 169 -4.33 1.04 -0.86
CA TYR A 169 -3.23 1.54 -1.66
C TYR A 169 -1.89 0.97 -1.21
N TYR A 170 -0.88 1.17 -2.05
CA TYR A 170 0.51 1.01 -1.73
C TYR A 170 1.37 2.03 -2.49
N ILE A 171 2.35 2.60 -1.79
CA ILE A 171 3.40 3.44 -2.40
C ILE A 171 4.61 2.54 -2.61
N ASP A 172 4.92 2.22 -3.86
CA ASP A 172 5.96 1.26 -4.18
C ASP A 172 7.37 1.81 -3.97
N VAL A 173 8.12 1.08 -3.16
CA VAL A 173 9.56 1.24 -2.90
C VAL A 173 10.35 -0.04 -3.30
N GLY A 174 9.83 -0.79 -4.28
CA GLY A 174 10.49 -1.92 -4.92
C GLY A 174 9.87 -3.30 -4.63
N ALA A 175 8.75 -3.38 -3.91
CA ALA A 175 8.06 -4.67 -3.69
C ALA A 175 7.23 -5.08 -4.92
N ALA A 176 6.70 -4.12 -5.68
CA ALA A 176 5.92 -4.40 -6.87
C ALA A 176 6.75 -5.10 -7.97
N GLY A 177 8.05 -4.80 -8.07
CA GLY A 177 8.96 -5.51 -8.96
C GLY A 177 9.03 -7.02 -8.68
N LEU A 178 8.97 -7.41 -7.40
CA LEU A 178 8.96 -8.81 -6.97
C LEU A 178 7.64 -9.53 -7.28
N ILE A 179 6.55 -8.80 -7.52
CA ILE A 179 5.32 -9.38 -8.07
C ILE A 179 5.52 -9.64 -9.57
N ILE A 180 6.06 -8.64 -10.29
CA ILE A 180 6.26 -8.71 -11.74
C ILE A 180 7.20 -9.87 -12.12
N ASP A 181 8.27 -10.09 -11.35
CA ASP A 181 9.22 -11.18 -11.61
C ASP A 181 8.77 -12.56 -11.05
N GLY A 182 7.65 -12.60 -10.33
CA GLY A 182 7.07 -13.83 -9.77
C GLY A 182 7.67 -14.32 -8.45
N SER A 183 8.59 -13.56 -7.84
CA SER A 183 9.15 -13.88 -6.51
C SER A 183 8.06 -13.86 -5.43
N ILE A 184 7.16 -12.89 -5.48
CA ILE A 184 5.92 -12.86 -4.70
C ILE A 184 4.83 -13.55 -5.52
N LYS A 185 4.48 -14.78 -5.14
CA LYS A 185 3.40 -15.54 -5.79
C LYS A 185 2.05 -14.91 -5.43
N LEU A 186 1.11 -14.90 -6.37
CA LEU A 186 -0.24 -14.36 -6.14
C LEU A 186 -1.29 -15.46 -6.06
N ALA A 187 -2.22 -15.31 -5.12
CA ALA A 187 -3.46 -16.06 -5.03
C ALA A 187 -4.64 -15.09 -4.93
N LYS A 188 -5.74 -15.42 -5.61
CA LYS A 188 -6.96 -14.60 -5.60
C LYS A 188 -8.02 -15.26 -4.74
N GLY A 189 -8.70 -14.46 -3.92
CA GLY A 189 -9.90 -14.90 -3.19
C GLY A 189 -9.89 -14.57 -1.71
N GLN A 190 -10.68 -15.33 -0.96
CA GLN A 190 -10.83 -15.21 0.49
C GLN A 190 -10.38 -16.50 1.15
N VAL A 191 -9.85 -16.38 2.36
CA VAL A 191 -9.56 -17.55 3.20
C VAL A 191 -10.89 -18.13 3.67
N ASP A 192 -11.12 -19.39 3.35
CA ASP A 192 -12.30 -20.15 3.76
C ASP A 192 -12.09 -20.79 5.14
N HIS A 193 -11.02 -21.57 5.28
CA HIS A 193 -10.57 -22.17 6.55
C HIS A 193 -9.07 -22.46 6.51
N LEU A 194 -8.48 -22.72 7.68
CA LEU A 194 -7.13 -23.28 7.84
C LEU A 194 -7.23 -24.77 8.22
N THR A 195 -6.23 -25.55 7.82
CA THR A 195 -6.13 -27.00 8.11
C THR A 195 -4.88 -27.31 8.93
N GLU A 196 -4.85 -28.47 9.58
CA GLU A 196 -3.61 -29.02 10.15
C GLU A 196 -2.65 -29.34 9.00
N ASN A 197 -1.45 -28.75 8.99
CA ASN A 197 -0.47 -28.82 7.90
C ASN A 197 0.05 -30.24 7.63
#